data_AF-A0A1N7KXF9-F1
#
_entry.id   AF-A0A1N7KXF9-F1
#
_cell.length_a   1.000
_cell.length_b   1.000
_cell.length_c   1.000
_cell.angle_alpha   90.00
_cell.angle_beta   90.00
_cell.angle_gamma   90.00
#
_symmetry.space_group_name_H-M   'P 1'
#
loop_
_entity.id
_entity.type
_entity.pdbx_description
1 polymer ?
#
loop_
_entity_poly.entity_id
_entity_poly.type
_entity_poly.pdbx_seq_one_letter_code
_entity_poly.pdbx_strand_id
1 'polypeptide(L)'
;MRYVLLAVMGIVIWGNVCAQSDTIYTYYNPIWKPVAKDSATFYEKKYWQNQLLKKETYRADSGIVMRTGSFSDTAGKIEQGFFSRYDRYGVIRDSIYQEGRKRKEGWYFYNNGAKRAYFHTNAQGNYDIQKGWDENGGEIPNYIAFRPATFPGGDSVWKSYLVQHVSANQPIDYAAGKISGEVEILFTIAPDGKVTDVRLGKSSGYKELDTHALEIIKSSPQWIPCIQFNEHVRYFQRQSLTYSAQQQVIPQ
;
A
#
# COMPACT_ATOMS: atom_id res chain seq x y z
N MET A 1 74.16 -40.03 -7.35
CA MET A 1 72.81 -40.01 -6.74
C MET A 1 72.76 -38.94 -5.67
N ARG A 2 72.10 -37.81 -5.94
CA ARG A 2 71.71 -36.79 -4.96
C ARG A 2 70.51 -36.06 -5.55
N TYR A 3 69.33 -36.31 -4.99
CA TYR A 3 68.07 -35.73 -5.44
C TYR A 3 67.97 -34.27 -4.99
N VAL A 4 67.73 -33.36 -5.93
CA VAL A 4 67.32 -31.98 -5.62
C VAL A 4 65.80 -31.93 -5.72
N LEU A 5 65.12 -31.80 -4.58
CA LEU A 5 63.69 -31.53 -4.50
C LEU A 5 63.45 -30.06 -4.89
N LEU A 6 62.71 -29.84 -5.97
CA LEU A 6 62.13 -28.54 -6.32
C LEU A 6 60.76 -28.42 -5.63
N ALA A 7 60.68 -27.62 -4.58
CA ALA A 7 59.41 -27.24 -3.95
C ALA A 7 58.80 -26.06 -4.72
N VAL A 8 57.69 -26.31 -5.43
CA VAL A 8 56.88 -25.26 -6.05
C VAL A 8 55.95 -24.69 -4.99
N MET A 9 56.26 -23.49 -4.52
CA MET A 9 55.43 -22.72 -3.59
C MET A 9 54.29 -22.06 -4.40
N GLY A 10 53.11 -22.67 -4.38
CA GLY A 10 51.90 -22.05 -4.94
C GLY A 10 51.38 -20.96 -4.00
N ILE A 11 51.59 -19.69 -4.36
CA ILE A 11 50.96 -18.56 -3.69
C ILE A 11 49.51 -18.48 -4.22
N VAL A 12 48.55 -18.95 -3.43
CA VAL A 12 47.13 -18.69 -3.67
C VAL A 12 46.81 -17.30 -3.15
N ILE A 13 46.79 -16.32 -4.06
CA ILE A 13 46.32 -14.97 -3.75
C ILE A 13 44.80 -15.05 -3.61
N TRP A 14 44.30 -15.01 -2.38
CA TRP A 14 42.89 -14.72 -2.10
C TRP A 14 42.64 -13.24 -2.43
N GLY A 15 42.45 -12.95 -3.71
CA GLY A 15 41.88 -11.68 -4.13
C GLY A 15 40.43 -11.65 -3.66
N ASN A 16 40.15 -10.89 -2.60
CA ASN A 16 38.81 -10.38 -2.38
C ASN A 16 38.49 -9.47 -3.57
N VAL A 17 37.92 -10.03 -4.63
CA VAL A 17 37.21 -9.25 -5.63
C VAL A 17 35.97 -8.72 -4.93
N CYS A 18 36.09 -7.58 -4.26
CA CYS A 18 34.92 -6.75 -3.99
C CYS A 18 34.39 -6.37 -5.37
N ALA A 19 33.36 -7.07 -5.83
CA ALA A 19 32.61 -6.67 -7.02
C ALA A 19 32.15 -5.23 -6.78
N GLN A 20 32.78 -4.28 -7.48
CA GLN A 20 32.36 -2.90 -7.47
C GLN A 20 30.92 -2.91 -8.01
N SER A 21 29.95 -2.67 -7.14
CA SER A 21 28.55 -2.64 -7.57
C SER A 21 28.41 -1.48 -8.55
N ASP A 22 28.18 -1.79 -9.83
CA ASP A 22 27.92 -0.77 -10.85
C ASP A 22 26.79 0.13 -10.35
N THR A 23 27.12 1.39 -10.12
CA THR A 23 26.17 2.39 -9.65
C THR A 23 25.58 3.06 -10.87
N ILE A 24 24.27 2.93 -11.04
CA ILE A 24 23.52 3.48 -12.16
C ILE A 24 22.83 4.76 -11.70
N TYR A 25 23.02 5.84 -12.47
CA TYR A 25 22.30 7.09 -12.29
C TYR A 25 21.29 7.28 -13.42
N THR A 26 20.07 7.67 -13.08
CA THR A 26 19.04 8.08 -14.05
C THR A 26 18.44 9.41 -13.64
N TYR A 27 18.38 10.36 -14.57
CA TYR A 27 17.96 11.74 -14.32
C TYR A 27 16.59 12.00 -14.94
N TYR A 28 15.74 12.76 -14.25
CA TYR A 28 14.34 12.96 -14.62
C TYR A 28 13.92 14.42 -14.51
N ASN A 29 13.01 14.84 -15.39
CA ASN A 29 12.32 16.13 -15.31
C ASN A 29 11.12 16.06 -14.32
N PRO A 30 10.34 17.15 -14.12
CA PRO A 30 9.22 17.17 -13.16
C PRO A 30 8.11 16.16 -13.44
N ILE A 31 8.00 15.64 -14.67
CA ILE A 31 7.00 14.63 -15.08
C ILE A 31 7.60 13.21 -15.17
N TRP A 32 8.75 12.96 -14.52
CA TRP A 32 9.43 11.66 -14.47
C TRP A 32 9.85 11.10 -15.83
N LYS A 33 10.06 11.95 -16.83
CA LYS A 33 10.68 11.53 -18.10
C LYS A 33 12.20 11.64 -18.01
N PRO A 34 12.95 10.62 -18.49
CA PRO A 34 14.41 10.67 -18.51
C PRO A 34 14.93 11.88 -19.28
N VAL A 35 15.94 12.55 -18.73
CA VAL A 35 16.61 13.73 -19.33
C VAL A 35 18.10 13.74 -19.02
N ALA A 36 18.84 14.67 -19.62
CA ALA A 36 20.24 14.92 -19.25
C ALA A 36 20.36 15.46 -17.81
N LYS A 37 21.52 15.23 -17.18
CA LYS A 37 21.80 15.62 -15.78
C LYS A 37 21.52 17.09 -15.50
N ASP A 38 21.94 17.98 -16.39
CA ASP A 38 21.85 19.43 -16.18
C ASP A 38 20.42 19.97 -16.36
N SER A 39 19.49 19.14 -16.87
CA SER A 39 18.07 19.45 -17.02
C SER A 39 17.20 18.71 -16.00
N ALA A 40 17.82 18.01 -15.05
CA ALA A 40 17.14 17.15 -14.10
C ALA A 40 16.48 17.96 -12.97
N THR A 41 15.28 17.57 -12.58
CA THR A 41 14.65 17.96 -11.32
C THR A 41 14.85 16.88 -10.26
N PHE A 42 14.95 15.63 -10.68
CA PHE A 42 15.19 14.49 -9.81
C PHE A 42 16.27 13.59 -10.42
N TYR A 43 16.96 12.83 -9.58
CA TYR A 43 17.78 11.73 -10.05
C TYR A 43 17.63 10.51 -9.15
N GLU A 44 17.86 9.35 -9.74
CA GLU A 44 17.81 8.06 -9.09
C GLU A 44 19.20 7.44 -9.12
N LYS A 45 19.65 6.96 -7.97
CA LYS A 45 20.88 6.20 -7.79
C LYS A 45 20.50 4.75 -7.46
N LYS A 46 20.98 3.82 -8.27
CA LYS A 46 20.78 2.38 -8.11
C LYS A 46 22.11 1.68 -7.94
N TYR A 47 22.20 0.77 -6.98
CA TYR A 47 23.41 -0.02 -6.75
C TYR A 47 23.06 -1.29 -5.98
N TRP A 48 23.87 -2.33 -6.11
CA TRP A 48 23.69 -3.57 -5.36
C TRP A 48 24.38 -3.48 -4.00
N GLN A 49 23.67 -3.88 -2.95
CA GLN A 49 24.23 -4.02 -1.61
C GLN A 49 23.58 -5.20 -0.90
N ASN A 50 24.39 -6.14 -0.40
CA ASN A 50 23.93 -7.32 0.32
C ASN A 50 22.83 -8.10 -0.45
N GLN A 51 23.06 -8.36 -1.74
CA GLN A 51 22.11 -9.04 -2.64
C GLN A 51 20.77 -8.32 -2.88
N LEU A 52 20.63 -7.09 -2.40
CA LEU A 52 19.47 -6.25 -2.66
C LEU A 52 19.85 -5.10 -3.59
N LEU A 53 18.99 -4.81 -4.55
CA LEU A 53 19.08 -3.60 -5.36
C LEU A 53 18.61 -2.42 -4.50
N LYS A 54 19.54 -1.54 -4.12
CA LYS A 54 19.25 -0.27 -3.49
C LYS A 54 18.82 0.73 -4.54
N LYS A 55 17.80 1.52 -4.19
CA LYS A 55 17.32 2.62 -5.00
C LYS A 55 17.11 3.82 -4.10
N GLU A 56 17.77 4.91 -4.46
CA GLU A 56 17.70 6.18 -3.77
C GLU A 56 17.28 7.25 -4.78
N THR A 57 16.25 8.01 -4.46
CA THR A 57 15.74 9.08 -5.30
C THR A 57 16.02 10.40 -4.62
N TYR A 58 16.60 11.34 -5.36
CA TYR A 58 17.09 12.62 -4.88
C TYR A 58 16.48 13.77 -5.65
N ARG A 59 16.38 14.94 -5.01
CA ARG A 59 16.15 16.21 -5.70
C ARG A 59 17.46 16.68 -6.32
N ALA A 60 17.44 17.02 -7.61
CA ALA A 60 18.64 17.38 -8.33
C ALA A 60 19.18 18.76 -7.93
N ASP A 61 18.31 19.68 -7.54
CA ASP A 61 18.64 21.05 -7.14
C ASP A 61 19.44 21.13 -5.83
N SER A 62 19.12 20.25 -4.88
CA SER A 62 19.59 20.31 -3.50
C SER A 62 20.42 19.09 -3.09
N GLY A 63 20.38 18.00 -3.87
CA GLY A 63 20.99 16.72 -3.50
C GLY A 63 20.30 16.04 -2.31
N ILE A 64 19.16 16.56 -1.86
CA ILE A 64 18.41 16.00 -0.73
C ILE A 64 17.68 14.75 -1.19
N VAL A 65 17.89 13.65 -0.47
CA VAL A 65 17.17 12.40 -0.68
C VAL A 65 15.67 12.60 -0.45
N MET A 66 14.84 12.03 -1.32
CA MET A 66 13.38 12.03 -1.23
C MET A 66 12.87 10.69 -0.74
N ARG A 67 13.46 9.60 -1.25
CA ARG A 67 13.04 8.24 -0.98
C ARG A 67 14.23 7.30 -1.05
N THR A 68 14.28 6.36 -0.13
CA THR A 68 15.18 5.20 -0.20
C THR A 68 14.35 3.92 -0.20
N GLY A 69 14.91 2.86 -0.76
CA GLY A 69 14.26 1.56 -0.84
C GLY A 69 15.23 0.48 -1.27
N SER A 70 14.85 -0.76 -1.00
CA SER A 70 15.65 -1.95 -1.31
C SER A 70 14.75 -2.99 -1.97
N PHE A 71 15.27 -3.69 -2.97
CA PHE A 71 14.49 -4.61 -3.78
C PHE A 71 15.24 -5.93 -3.97
N SER A 72 14.52 -7.04 -3.99
CA SER A 72 15.11 -8.37 -4.18
C SER A 72 15.25 -8.77 -5.65
N ASP A 73 14.76 -7.94 -6.58
CA ASP A 73 14.81 -8.18 -8.02
C ASP A 73 15.55 -7.05 -8.76
N THR A 74 16.08 -7.41 -9.94
CA THR A 74 16.82 -6.47 -10.81
C THR A 74 15.93 -5.37 -11.40
N ALA A 75 14.61 -5.61 -11.51
CA ALA A 75 13.67 -4.63 -12.04
C ALA A 75 13.20 -3.60 -10.99
N GLY A 76 13.55 -3.79 -9.71
CA GLY A 76 13.15 -2.90 -8.62
C GLY A 76 11.64 -2.89 -8.38
N LYS A 77 11.02 -4.08 -8.38
CA LYS A 77 9.57 -4.27 -8.23
C LYS A 77 9.18 -5.03 -6.96
N ILE A 78 10.05 -5.91 -6.45
CA ILE A 78 9.82 -6.71 -5.26
C ILE A 78 10.49 -5.99 -4.09
N GLU A 79 9.70 -5.22 -3.34
CA GLU A 79 10.17 -4.44 -2.19
C GLU A 79 10.65 -5.37 -1.06
N GLN A 80 11.84 -5.14 -0.52
CA GLN A 80 12.43 -5.93 0.56
C GLN A 80 13.27 -5.06 1.48
N GLY A 81 12.82 -4.83 2.71
CA GLY A 81 13.50 -4.01 3.72
C GLY A 81 12.83 -2.65 3.92
N PHE A 82 13.55 -1.71 4.54
CA PHE A 82 13.03 -0.40 4.85
C PHE A 82 12.94 0.52 3.63
N PHE A 83 11.79 1.17 3.51
CA PHE A 83 11.53 2.26 2.60
C PHE A 83 11.30 3.52 3.40
N SER A 84 12.17 4.51 3.20
CA SER A 84 12.10 5.76 3.94
C SER A 84 11.76 6.91 3.01
N ARG A 85 10.95 7.85 3.51
CA ARG A 85 10.60 9.08 2.81
C ARG A 85 11.11 10.29 3.58
N TYR A 86 11.52 11.31 2.85
CA TYR A 86 12.11 12.53 3.38
C TYR A 86 11.46 13.75 2.73
N ASP A 87 11.28 14.82 3.50
CA ASP A 87 10.79 16.07 2.97
C ASP A 87 11.85 16.87 2.21
N ARG A 88 11.52 18.13 1.88
CA ARG A 88 12.41 19.03 1.14
C ARG A 88 13.61 19.54 1.94
N TYR A 89 13.64 19.33 3.25
CA TYR A 89 14.72 19.72 4.15
C TYR A 89 15.55 18.51 4.61
N GLY A 90 15.24 17.31 4.11
CA GLY A 90 15.91 16.06 4.48
C GLY A 90 15.41 15.46 5.80
N VAL A 91 14.31 15.97 6.36
CA VAL A 91 13.72 15.38 7.56
C VAL A 91 12.93 14.13 7.18
N ILE A 92 13.21 13.02 7.88
CA ILE A 92 12.51 11.75 7.66
C ILE A 92 11.03 11.87 8.03
N ARG A 93 10.16 11.28 7.22
CA ARG A 93 8.70 11.33 7.35
C ARG A 93 8.11 10.00 7.74
N ASP A 94 8.67 8.95 7.17
CA ASP A 94 8.40 7.59 7.55
C ASP A 94 9.56 6.68 7.15
N SER A 95 9.60 5.53 7.80
CA SER A 95 10.42 4.40 7.43
C SER A 95 9.59 3.14 7.64
N ILE A 96 9.21 2.47 6.55
CA ILE A 96 8.32 1.31 6.57
C ILE A 96 9.08 0.10 6.07
N TYR A 97 9.12 -0.96 6.87
CA TYR A 97 9.64 -2.25 6.45
C TYR A 97 8.61 -2.96 5.57
N GLN A 98 9.04 -3.24 4.34
CA GLN A 98 8.27 -3.97 3.34
C GLN A 98 8.89 -5.35 3.13
N GLU A 99 8.05 -6.37 3.07
CA GLU A 99 8.44 -7.71 2.63
C GLU A 99 7.50 -8.12 1.49
N GLY A 100 8.00 -8.07 0.27
CA GLY A 100 7.20 -8.16 -0.94
C GLY A 100 6.23 -6.97 -1.06
N ARG A 101 4.93 -7.21 -0.85
CA ARG A 101 3.89 -6.16 -0.87
C ARG A 101 3.26 -5.90 0.50
N LYS A 102 3.81 -6.50 1.56
CA LYS A 102 3.26 -6.42 2.92
C LYS A 102 4.10 -5.47 3.77
N ARG A 103 3.41 -4.56 4.47
CA ARG A 103 4.01 -3.70 5.51
C ARG A 103 4.08 -4.48 6.81
N LYS A 104 5.30 -4.76 7.29
CA LYS A 104 5.51 -5.54 8.52
C LYS A 104 5.70 -4.68 9.74
N GLU A 105 6.38 -3.56 9.59
CA GLU A 105 6.50 -2.55 10.64
C GLU A 105 6.75 -1.19 10.01
N GLY A 106 6.54 -0.13 10.78
CA GLY A 106 6.90 1.19 10.29
C GLY A 106 6.87 2.27 11.35
N TRP A 107 7.71 3.26 11.11
CA TRP A 107 7.84 4.48 11.89
C TRP A 107 7.30 5.66 11.09
N TYR A 108 6.62 6.57 11.78
CA TYR A 108 6.19 7.86 11.28
C TYR A 108 6.74 8.96 12.17
N PHE A 109 7.03 10.11 11.57
CA PHE A 109 7.71 11.23 12.22
C PHE A 109 6.98 12.55 11.99
N TYR A 110 7.08 13.45 12.97
CA TYR A 110 6.62 14.83 12.88
C TYR A 110 7.50 15.69 11.95
N ASN A 111 7.07 16.92 11.67
CA ASN A 111 7.83 17.88 10.86
C ASN A 111 9.22 18.19 11.42
N ASN A 112 9.37 18.13 12.74
CA ASN A 112 10.64 18.36 13.44
C ASN A 112 11.53 17.10 13.53
N GLY A 113 11.09 15.96 12.98
CA GLY A 113 11.80 14.68 13.04
C GLY A 113 11.56 13.87 14.32
N ALA A 114 10.76 14.36 15.27
CA ALA A 114 10.35 13.58 16.44
C ALA A 114 9.48 12.38 16.03
N LYS A 115 9.54 11.30 16.81
CA LYS A 115 8.70 10.12 16.60
C LYS A 115 7.24 10.50 16.77
N ARG A 116 6.38 10.09 15.84
CA ARG A 116 4.93 10.28 15.91
C ARG A 116 4.20 8.98 16.18
N ALA A 117 4.52 7.94 15.41
CA ALA A 117 3.83 6.66 15.51
C ALA A 117 4.74 5.51 15.11
N TYR A 118 4.47 4.35 15.70
CA TYR A 118 5.04 3.07 15.34
C TYR A 118 3.92 2.04 15.18
N PHE A 119 4.09 1.14 14.22
CA PHE A 119 3.28 -0.06 14.15
C PHE A 119 4.11 -1.29 13.81
N HIS A 120 3.59 -2.45 14.20
CA HIS A 120 3.99 -3.76 13.72
C HIS A 120 2.73 -4.52 13.25
N THR A 121 2.91 -5.44 12.32
CA THR A 121 1.87 -6.37 11.89
C THR A 121 2.29 -7.83 12.10
N ASN A 122 1.36 -8.63 12.60
CA ASN A 122 1.56 -10.06 12.77
C ASN A 122 1.60 -10.80 11.41
N ALA A 123 1.68 -12.14 11.45
CA ALA A 123 1.72 -12.95 10.22
C ALA A 123 0.45 -12.83 9.36
N GLN A 124 -0.70 -12.56 9.98
CA GLN A 124 -1.99 -12.36 9.32
C GLN A 124 -2.13 -10.96 8.72
N GLY A 125 -1.22 -10.03 9.05
CA GLY A 125 -1.26 -8.64 8.60
C GLY A 125 -2.08 -7.72 9.50
N ASN A 126 -2.51 -8.19 10.67
CA ASN A 126 -3.21 -7.37 11.66
C ASN A 126 -2.20 -6.54 12.46
N TYR A 127 -2.57 -5.30 12.78
CA TYR A 127 -1.78 -4.38 13.59
C TYR A 127 -1.81 -4.80 15.07
N ASP A 128 -0.84 -5.60 15.49
CA ASP A 128 -0.72 -6.17 16.83
C ASP A 128 0.01 -5.24 17.81
N ILE A 129 0.92 -4.40 17.31
CA ILE A 129 1.56 -3.34 18.10
C ILE A 129 1.29 -2.00 17.43
N GLN A 130 0.81 -1.05 18.22
CA GLN A 130 0.61 0.33 17.82
C GLN A 130 1.03 1.24 18.96
N LYS A 131 1.90 2.20 18.67
CA LYS A 131 2.40 3.18 19.63
C LYS A 131 2.40 4.56 19.01
N GLY A 132 2.28 5.58 19.84
CA GLY A 132 2.40 6.97 19.41
C GLY A 132 3.00 7.84 20.49
N TRP A 133 3.58 8.94 20.04
CA TRP A 133 4.21 9.94 20.89
C TRP A 133 3.73 11.32 20.49
N ASP A 134 3.69 12.25 21.44
CA ASP A 134 3.52 13.67 21.16
C ASP A 134 4.81 14.28 20.57
N GLU A 135 4.76 15.55 20.15
CA GLU A 135 5.92 16.22 19.54
C GLU A 135 7.10 16.41 20.49
N ASN A 136 6.88 16.29 21.81
CA ASN A 136 7.91 16.37 22.85
C ASN A 136 8.48 14.99 23.23
N GLY A 137 7.97 13.91 22.64
CA GLY A 137 8.39 12.54 22.89
C GLY A 137 7.66 11.82 24.03
N GLY A 138 6.60 12.40 24.58
CA GLY A 138 5.73 11.72 25.55
C GLY A 138 4.90 10.63 24.88
N GLU A 139 4.97 9.39 25.38
CA GLU A 139 4.17 8.28 24.84
C GLU A 139 2.69 8.46 25.17
N ILE A 140 1.83 8.31 24.16
CA ILE A 140 0.37 8.47 24.28
C ILE A 140 -0.25 7.10 24.54
N PRO A 141 -0.94 6.89 25.69
CA PRO A 141 -1.58 5.62 25.99
C PRO A 141 -2.68 5.27 24.98
N ASN A 142 -2.84 3.97 24.68
CA ASN A 142 -3.88 3.43 23.77
C ASN A 142 -3.87 4.04 22.35
N TYR A 143 -2.72 4.50 21.88
CA TYR A 143 -2.59 5.13 20.57
C TYR A 143 -2.84 4.16 19.42
N ILE A 144 -3.72 4.54 18.50
CA ILE A 144 -4.02 3.78 17.29
C ILE A 144 -3.32 4.44 16.10
N ALA A 145 -2.24 3.80 15.62
CA ALA A 145 -1.51 4.27 14.45
C ALA A 145 -2.35 4.15 13.16
N PHE A 146 -3.02 3.01 13.00
CA PHE A 146 -3.94 2.79 11.88
C PHE A 146 -4.99 1.72 12.23
N ARG A 147 -6.24 2.02 11.93
CA ARG A 147 -7.33 1.04 11.89
C ARG A 147 -8.23 1.40 10.71
N PRO A 148 -8.45 0.48 9.74
CA PRO A 148 -9.34 0.75 8.63
C PRO A 148 -10.77 0.98 9.13
N ALA A 149 -11.59 1.65 8.33
CA ALA A 149 -13.01 1.75 8.66
C ALA A 149 -13.65 0.35 8.56
N THR A 150 -14.51 0.01 9.51
CA THR A 150 -15.15 -1.31 9.59
C THR A 150 -16.65 -1.16 9.71
N PHE A 151 -17.38 -2.05 9.04
CA PHE A 151 -18.82 -2.14 9.22
C PHE A 151 -19.16 -2.54 10.67
N PRO A 152 -20.25 -2.03 11.27
CA PRO A 152 -20.66 -2.46 12.60
C PRO A 152 -20.95 -3.97 12.62
N GLY A 153 -20.26 -4.71 13.49
CA GLY A 153 -20.32 -6.18 13.50
C GLY A 153 -19.34 -6.87 12.54
N GLY A 154 -18.54 -6.10 11.79
CA GLY A 154 -17.45 -6.60 10.95
C GLY A 154 -17.88 -7.14 9.59
N ASP A 155 -16.92 -7.71 8.87
CA ASP A 155 -17.05 -8.10 7.46
C ASP A 155 -18.13 -9.15 7.22
N SER A 156 -18.34 -10.06 8.17
CA SER A 156 -19.41 -11.07 8.08
C SER A 156 -20.79 -10.42 8.05
N VAL A 157 -21.02 -9.43 8.92
CA VAL A 157 -22.31 -8.74 9.00
C VAL A 157 -22.49 -7.83 7.78
N TRP A 158 -21.41 -7.20 7.30
CA TRP A 158 -21.43 -6.45 6.05
C TRP A 158 -21.85 -7.32 4.85
N LYS A 159 -21.28 -8.52 4.73
CA LYS A 159 -21.64 -9.47 3.68
C LYS A 159 -23.12 -9.85 3.75
N SER A 160 -23.63 -10.17 4.95
CA SER A 160 -25.04 -10.49 5.15
C SER A 160 -25.96 -9.31 4.81
N TYR A 161 -25.58 -8.09 5.21
CA TYR A 161 -26.29 -6.86 4.86
C TYR A 161 -26.42 -6.75 3.33
N LEU A 162 -25.30 -6.88 2.60
CA LEU A 162 -25.31 -6.79 1.13
C LEU A 162 -26.20 -7.86 0.49
N VAL A 163 -26.08 -9.13 0.89
CA VAL A 163 -26.89 -10.22 0.33
C VAL A 163 -28.38 -9.97 0.57
N GLN A 164 -28.75 -9.61 1.80
CA GLN A 164 -30.14 -9.33 2.15
C GLN A 164 -30.72 -8.18 1.32
N HIS A 165 -29.97 -7.09 1.16
CA HIS A 165 -30.44 -5.91 0.43
C HIS A 165 -30.44 -6.13 -1.08
N VAL A 166 -29.53 -6.94 -1.62
CA VAL A 166 -29.57 -7.37 -3.03
C VAL A 166 -30.86 -8.13 -3.32
N SER A 167 -31.35 -8.95 -2.39
CA SER A 167 -32.59 -9.72 -2.57
C SER A 167 -33.87 -8.94 -2.30
N ALA A 168 -33.88 -8.04 -1.31
CA ALA A 168 -35.12 -7.43 -0.80
C ALA A 168 -35.81 -6.46 -1.79
N ASN A 169 -35.05 -5.74 -2.63
CA ASN A 169 -35.57 -4.73 -3.56
C ASN A 169 -35.03 -4.88 -4.98
N GLN A 170 -34.74 -6.13 -5.36
CA GLN A 170 -34.07 -6.42 -6.61
C GLN A 170 -34.88 -5.93 -7.84
N PRO A 171 -34.22 -5.43 -8.91
CA PRO A 171 -34.91 -5.00 -10.12
C PRO A 171 -35.76 -6.11 -10.75
N ILE A 172 -36.90 -5.74 -11.33
CA ILE A 172 -37.88 -6.69 -11.92
C ILE A 172 -37.23 -7.58 -12.99
N ASP A 173 -36.42 -6.99 -13.87
CA ASP A 173 -35.76 -7.75 -14.93
C ASP A 173 -34.67 -8.70 -14.39
N TYR A 174 -34.09 -8.40 -13.22
CA TYR A 174 -33.17 -9.30 -12.54
C TYR A 174 -33.92 -10.47 -11.91
N ALA A 175 -35.04 -10.19 -11.23
CA ALA A 175 -35.94 -11.21 -10.68
C ALA A 175 -36.52 -12.14 -11.77
N ALA A 176 -36.73 -11.61 -12.99
CA ALA A 176 -37.17 -12.38 -14.15
C ALA A 176 -36.03 -13.14 -14.86
N GLY A 177 -34.79 -13.03 -14.38
CA GLY A 177 -33.61 -13.69 -14.97
C GLY A 177 -33.17 -13.10 -16.31
N LYS A 178 -33.60 -11.90 -16.69
CA LYS A 178 -33.25 -11.26 -17.97
C LYS A 178 -31.94 -10.52 -17.94
N ILE A 179 -31.58 -9.96 -16.79
CA ILE A 179 -30.35 -9.18 -16.59
C ILE A 179 -29.54 -9.79 -15.46
N SER A 180 -28.23 -9.67 -15.53
CA SER A 180 -27.27 -10.11 -14.51
C SER A 180 -25.96 -9.37 -14.73
N GLY A 181 -25.09 -9.33 -13.74
CA GLY A 181 -23.81 -8.65 -13.87
C GLY A 181 -23.15 -8.30 -12.55
N GLU A 182 -22.06 -7.56 -12.62
CA GLU A 182 -21.33 -7.05 -11.47
C GLU A 182 -21.34 -5.52 -11.51
N VAL A 183 -21.69 -4.91 -10.38
CA VAL A 183 -21.62 -3.47 -10.19
C VAL A 183 -20.53 -3.17 -9.18
N GLU A 184 -19.58 -2.30 -9.53
CA GLU A 184 -18.59 -1.79 -8.57
C GLU A 184 -19.00 -0.39 -8.11
N ILE A 185 -19.15 -0.21 -6.80
CA ILE A 185 -19.48 1.06 -6.17
C ILE A 185 -18.28 1.58 -5.39
N LEU A 186 -18.00 2.87 -5.56
CA LEU A 186 -16.98 3.61 -4.83
C LEU A 186 -17.68 4.56 -3.85
N PHE A 187 -17.25 4.57 -2.61
CA PHE A 187 -17.83 5.44 -1.58
C PHE A 187 -16.77 5.83 -0.54
N THR A 188 -17.07 6.87 0.22
CA THR A 188 -16.20 7.36 1.29
C THR A 188 -16.91 7.20 2.62
N ILE A 189 -16.20 6.73 3.63
CA ILE A 189 -16.64 6.80 5.03
C ILE A 189 -16.04 8.07 5.61
N ALA A 190 -16.91 8.99 6.04
CA ALA A 190 -16.52 10.24 6.67
C ALA A 190 -15.96 10.01 8.09
N PRO A 191 -15.28 11.00 8.71
CA PRO A 191 -14.75 10.88 10.07
C PRO A 191 -15.82 10.61 11.15
N ASP A 192 -17.08 10.95 10.87
CA ASP A 192 -18.22 10.62 11.72
C ASP A 192 -18.79 9.21 11.45
N GLY A 193 -18.25 8.47 10.47
CA GLY A 193 -18.71 7.13 10.10
C GLY A 193 -19.83 7.12 9.05
N LYS A 194 -20.33 8.27 8.59
CA LYS A 194 -21.37 8.30 7.54
C LYS A 194 -20.79 7.93 6.18
N VAL A 195 -21.59 7.27 5.37
CA VAL A 195 -21.27 7.01 3.96
C VAL A 195 -21.56 8.27 3.13
N THR A 196 -20.55 8.76 2.43
CA THR A 196 -20.60 9.93 1.55
C THR A 196 -20.00 9.61 0.18
N ASP A 197 -20.21 10.49 -0.80
CA ASP A 197 -19.54 10.45 -2.12
C ASP A 197 -19.74 9.11 -2.86
N VAL A 198 -20.94 8.54 -2.74
CA VAL A 198 -21.31 7.26 -3.36
C VAL A 198 -21.45 7.42 -4.87
N ARG A 199 -20.64 6.71 -5.63
CA ARG A 199 -20.59 6.78 -7.09
C ARG A 199 -20.29 5.42 -7.72
N LEU A 200 -20.66 5.30 -8.99
CA LEU A 200 -20.36 4.12 -9.78
C LEU A 200 -18.86 4.08 -10.12
N GLY A 201 -18.20 2.97 -9.80
CA GLY A 201 -16.84 2.65 -10.25
C GLY A 201 -16.87 1.91 -11.59
N LYS A 202 -17.67 0.84 -11.66
CA LYS A 202 -17.88 0.02 -12.86
C LYS A 202 -19.36 -0.31 -13.00
N SER A 203 -19.92 0.00 -14.16
CA SER A 203 -21.29 -0.36 -14.53
C SER A 203 -21.41 -1.85 -14.86
N SER A 204 -22.54 -2.43 -14.51
CA SER A 204 -22.95 -3.76 -14.99
C SER A 204 -23.39 -3.78 -16.46
N GLY A 205 -23.63 -2.61 -17.06
CA GLY A 205 -24.29 -2.46 -18.36
C GLY A 205 -25.81 -2.29 -18.27
N TYR A 206 -26.40 -2.49 -17.08
CA TYR A 206 -27.83 -2.34 -16.83
C TYR A 206 -28.07 -1.26 -15.77
N LYS A 207 -28.76 -0.18 -16.15
CA LYS A 207 -28.99 0.98 -15.28
C LYS A 207 -29.75 0.61 -14.00
N GLU A 208 -30.62 -0.38 -14.09
CA GLU A 208 -31.46 -0.88 -13.01
C GLU A 208 -30.60 -1.52 -11.91
N LEU A 209 -29.64 -2.37 -12.29
CA LEU A 209 -28.70 -2.99 -11.35
C LEU A 209 -27.77 -1.95 -10.72
N ASP A 210 -27.28 -1.01 -11.54
CA ASP A 210 -26.39 0.06 -11.08
C ASP A 210 -27.08 0.98 -10.07
N THR A 211 -28.32 1.38 -10.34
CA THR A 211 -29.14 2.23 -9.46
C THR A 211 -29.44 1.51 -8.15
N HIS A 212 -29.85 0.26 -8.22
CA HIS A 212 -30.12 -0.55 -7.03
C HIS A 212 -28.85 -0.70 -6.16
N ALA A 213 -27.70 -1.02 -6.75
CA ALA A 213 -26.44 -1.12 -6.02
C ALA A 213 -26.03 0.20 -5.34
N LEU A 214 -26.23 1.34 -6.01
CA LEU A 214 -26.00 2.66 -5.43
C LEU A 214 -26.89 2.91 -4.21
N GLU A 215 -28.16 2.53 -4.28
CA GLU A 215 -29.13 2.70 -3.18
C GLU A 215 -28.79 1.83 -1.96
N ILE A 216 -28.35 0.58 -2.17
CA ILE A 216 -27.89 -0.30 -1.09
C ILE A 216 -26.74 0.35 -0.32
N ILE A 217 -25.72 0.85 -1.02
CA ILE A 217 -24.56 1.47 -0.37
C ILE A 217 -24.93 2.79 0.30
N LYS A 218 -25.78 3.61 -0.33
CA LYS A 218 -26.28 4.86 0.28
C LYS A 218 -27.09 4.63 1.55
N SER A 219 -27.80 3.51 1.62
CA SER A 219 -28.65 3.13 2.76
C SER A 219 -27.89 2.35 3.85
N SER A 220 -26.57 2.23 3.71
CA SER A 220 -25.71 1.57 4.69
C SER A 220 -25.77 2.28 6.05
N PRO A 221 -25.80 1.55 7.18
CA PRO A 221 -25.72 2.16 8.51
C PRO A 221 -24.38 2.88 8.70
N GLN A 222 -24.29 3.65 9.78
CA GLN A 222 -23.06 4.36 10.14
C GLN A 222 -21.93 3.37 10.44
N TRP A 223 -20.79 3.54 9.77
CA TRP A 223 -19.60 2.70 9.91
C TRP A 223 -18.78 3.12 11.13
N ILE A 224 -17.97 2.19 11.64
CA ILE A 224 -16.89 2.55 12.56
C ILE A 224 -15.81 3.25 11.73
N PRO A 225 -15.49 4.53 12.01
CA PRO A 225 -14.60 5.32 11.17
C PRO A 225 -13.17 4.77 11.18
N CYS A 226 -12.44 5.07 10.10
CA CYS A 226 -11.02 4.82 10.03
C CYS A 226 -10.29 5.71 11.03
N ILE A 227 -9.31 5.13 11.71
CA ILE A 227 -8.38 5.86 12.54
C ILE A 227 -7.02 5.87 11.86
N GLN A 228 -6.43 7.04 11.72
CA GLN A 228 -5.05 7.20 11.34
C GLN A 228 -4.40 8.20 12.28
N PHE A 229 -3.28 7.82 12.89
CA PHE A 229 -2.58 8.64 13.87
C PHE A 229 -3.48 9.16 15.00
N ASN A 230 -4.32 8.26 15.54
CA ASN A 230 -5.30 8.53 16.59
C ASN A 230 -6.39 9.55 16.24
N GLU A 231 -6.53 9.89 14.96
CA GLU A 231 -7.57 10.79 14.45
C GLU A 231 -8.53 10.06 13.51
N HIS A 232 -9.81 10.42 13.57
CA HIS A 232 -10.78 9.91 12.61
C HIS A 232 -10.55 10.58 11.25
N VAL A 233 -10.35 9.76 10.22
CA VAL A 233 -10.06 10.25 8.86
C VAL A 233 -11.04 9.67 7.85
N ARG A 234 -11.17 10.37 6.72
CA ARG A 234 -11.93 9.86 5.58
C ARG A 234 -11.30 8.57 5.06
N TYR A 235 -12.13 7.58 4.76
CA TYR A 235 -11.68 6.28 4.26
C TYR A 235 -12.42 5.90 2.99
N PHE A 236 -11.67 5.74 1.91
CA PHE A 236 -12.22 5.34 0.63
C PHE A 236 -12.46 3.83 0.61
N GLN A 237 -13.64 3.43 0.15
CA GLN A 237 -14.04 2.04 -0.02
C GLN A 237 -14.51 1.76 -1.43
N ARG A 238 -14.28 0.51 -1.82
CA ARG A 238 -14.72 -0.06 -3.08
C ARG A 238 -15.43 -1.36 -2.79
N GLN A 239 -16.68 -1.47 -3.22
CA GLN A 239 -17.50 -2.65 -3.03
C GLN A 239 -18.04 -3.13 -4.38
N SER A 240 -17.76 -4.39 -4.71
CA SER A 240 -18.42 -5.09 -5.81
C SER A 240 -19.69 -5.77 -5.30
N LEU A 241 -20.81 -5.59 -6.02
CA LEU A 241 -22.04 -6.33 -5.83
C LEU A 241 -22.28 -7.20 -7.06
N THR A 242 -22.44 -8.50 -6.84
CA THR A 242 -22.67 -9.47 -7.92
C THR A 242 -24.15 -9.85 -7.96
N TYR A 243 -24.76 -9.62 -9.10
CA TYR A 243 -26.11 -10.03 -9.46
C TYR A 243 -26.00 -11.28 -10.33
N SER A 244 -26.10 -12.45 -9.70
CA SER A 244 -25.97 -13.75 -10.38
C SER A 244 -27.17 -14.03 -11.28
N ALA A 245 -26.93 -14.67 -12.43
CA ALA A 245 -28.02 -15.10 -13.31
C ALA A 245 -29.01 -15.99 -12.54
N GLN A 246 -30.29 -15.59 -12.49
CA GLN A 246 -31.32 -16.40 -11.86
C GLN A 246 -31.69 -17.55 -12.80
N GLN A 247 -31.78 -18.77 -12.27
CA GLN A 247 -32.31 -19.90 -13.03
C GLN A 247 -33.81 -19.67 -13.23
N GLN A 248 -34.28 -19.71 -14.48
CA GLN A 248 -35.71 -19.72 -14.76
C GLN A 248 -36.31 -20.99 -14.15
N VAL A 249 -37.11 -20.84 -13.11
CA VAL A 249 -37.96 -21.93 -12.62
C VAL A 249 -39.07 -22.09 -13.65
N ILE A 250 -38.90 -23.03 -14.58
CA ILE A 250 -39.95 -23.40 -15.52
C ILE A 250 -41.04 -24.11 -14.71
N PRO A 251 -42.27 -23.57 -14.61
CA PRO A 251 -43.37 -24.31 -14.02
C PRO A 251 -43.63 -25.57 -14.86
N GLN A 252 -43.62 -26.75 -14.22
CA GLN A 252 -44.12 -27.98 -14.82
C GLN A 252 -45.64 -28.03 -14.79
#